data_AF-A0A7S3RAS8-F1
#
_entry.id   AF-A0A7S3RAS8-F1
#
_cell.length_a   1.000
_cell.length_b   1.000
_cell.length_c   1.000
_cell.angle_alpha   90.00
_cell.angle_beta   90.00
_cell.angle_gamma   90.00
#
_symmetry.space_group_name_H-M   'P 1'
#
loop_
_entity.id
_entity.type
_entity.pdbx_description
1 polymer ?
#
loop_
_entity_poly.entity_id
_entity_poly.type
_entity_poly.pdbx_seq_one_letter_code
_entity_poly.pdbx_strand_id
1 'polypeptide(L)'
;MPSSELVSLLSSAVSKPGTVGTSGGVLALSVHCIMVRQGFNVVENPDVTGKRLRRSSYMPPLDWQAAGPNEWNFLYSLGGKCHHFKLVVALHEKTGRTFVHASEDGNPNNIQVLGLQLENYVSPDSSTLKTQDWNKVLVLDNEQKLNDLVITHIVNPLKENSEDLELPDPVHGDPAAYAFAGREEGWGTSHGAGRYYVGAGIALAVAAAAIAAAFALRRNPAQVRVQ
;
A
#
# COMPACT_ATOMS: atom_id res chain seq x y z
N MET A 1 29.87 -8.19 10.42
CA MET A 1 28.51 -8.09 11.01
C MET A 1 27.62 -9.05 10.24
N PRO A 2 26.71 -9.79 10.89
CA PRO A 2 25.75 -10.63 10.17
C PRO A 2 25.00 -9.76 9.16
N SER A 3 24.84 -10.22 7.92
CA SER A 3 24.10 -9.43 6.94
C SER A 3 22.65 -9.36 7.40
N SER A 4 22.12 -8.14 7.44
CA SER A 4 20.70 -7.89 7.63
C SER A 4 19.86 -8.81 6.73
N GLU A 5 18.81 -9.42 7.29
CA GLU A 5 17.93 -10.29 6.51
C GLU A 5 17.22 -9.47 5.45
N LEU A 6 16.71 -8.28 5.80
CA LEU A 6 16.07 -7.37 4.85
C LEU A 6 17.01 -6.95 3.74
N VAL A 7 18.29 -6.71 4.02
CA VAL A 7 19.31 -6.43 2.99
C VAL A 7 19.44 -7.59 2.00
N SER A 8 19.37 -8.83 2.48
CA SER A 8 19.41 -10.00 1.59
C SER A 8 18.18 -10.09 0.68
N LEU A 9 16.99 -9.76 1.21
CA LEU A 9 15.73 -9.70 0.45
C LEU A 9 15.77 -8.59 -0.59
N LEU A 10 16.20 -7.39 -0.20
CA LEU A 10 16.35 -6.24 -1.10
C LEU A 10 17.34 -6.53 -2.22
N SER A 11 18.46 -7.19 -1.92
CA SER A 11 19.45 -7.59 -2.93
C SER A 11 18.88 -8.62 -3.92
N SER A 12 17.98 -9.48 -3.45
CA SER A 12 17.26 -10.45 -4.29
C SER A 12 16.18 -9.79 -5.16
N ALA A 13 15.48 -8.80 -4.62
CA ALA A 13 14.47 -8.02 -5.31
C ALA A 13 15.09 -7.13 -6.40
N VAL A 14 16.11 -6.35 -6.02
CA VAL A 14 16.76 -5.34 -6.85
C VAL A 14 18.26 -5.35 -6.54
N SER A 15 19.06 -5.71 -7.53
CA SER A 15 20.51 -5.90 -7.35
C SER A 15 21.27 -4.64 -6.95
N LYS A 16 20.78 -3.44 -7.31
CA LYS A 16 21.44 -2.16 -7.04
C LYS A 16 20.46 -1.14 -6.46
N PRO A 17 20.76 -0.50 -5.30
CA PRO A 17 19.87 0.51 -4.73
C PRO A 17 19.54 1.65 -5.69
N GLY A 18 20.51 2.08 -6.50
CA GLY A 18 20.32 3.19 -7.45
C GLY A 18 19.27 2.95 -8.52
N THR A 19 18.89 1.70 -8.81
CA THR A 19 17.81 1.43 -9.79
C THR A 19 16.42 1.64 -9.20
N VAL A 20 16.28 1.77 -7.87
CA VAL A 20 15.02 2.10 -7.22
C VAL A 20 14.66 3.58 -7.40
N GLY A 21 15.66 4.45 -7.59
CA GLY A 21 15.50 5.86 -7.92
C GLY A 21 15.39 6.80 -6.72
N THR A 22 14.56 6.48 -5.72
CA THR A 22 14.30 7.39 -4.59
C THR A 22 14.36 6.68 -3.23
N SER A 23 14.63 7.44 -2.16
CA SER A 23 14.60 6.93 -0.78
C SER A 23 13.22 6.42 -0.38
N GLY A 24 12.15 7.09 -0.83
CA GLY A 24 10.78 6.61 -0.63
C GLY A 24 10.54 5.26 -1.32
N GLY A 25 11.08 5.08 -2.52
CA GLY A 25 11.03 3.81 -3.23
C GLY A 25 11.77 2.69 -2.49
N VAL A 26 12.88 3.00 -1.81
CA VAL A 26 13.60 2.02 -0.98
C VAL A 26 12.74 1.59 0.21
N LEU A 27 12.08 2.54 0.88
CA LEU A 27 11.17 2.19 1.98
C LEU A 27 9.98 1.37 1.48
N ALA A 28 9.37 1.76 0.35
CA ALA A 28 8.29 1.00 -0.27
C ALA A 28 8.72 -0.42 -0.66
N LEU A 29 9.91 -0.58 -1.25
CA LEU A 29 10.48 -1.88 -1.58
C LEU A 29 10.76 -2.73 -0.34
N SER A 30 11.17 -2.09 0.76
CA SER A 30 11.38 -2.77 2.05
C SER A 30 10.06 -3.33 2.60
N VAL A 31 8.99 -2.53 2.59
CA VAL A 31 7.64 -2.98 2.98
C VAL A 31 7.16 -4.12 2.07
N HIS A 32 7.38 -4.01 0.76
CA HIS A 32 7.09 -5.07 -0.21
C HIS A 32 7.81 -6.38 0.12
N CYS A 33 9.12 -6.34 0.38
CA CYS A 33 9.88 -7.53 0.74
C CYS A 33 9.35 -8.21 2.01
N ILE A 34 8.92 -7.41 3.00
CA ILE A 34 8.28 -7.92 4.21
C ILE A 34 6.95 -8.61 3.87
N MET A 35 6.10 -8.01 3.04
CA MET A 35 4.85 -8.63 2.59
C MET A 35 5.09 -9.97 1.90
N VAL A 36 6.01 -10.02 0.93
CA VAL A 36 6.32 -11.25 0.18
C VAL A 36 6.85 -12.35 1.11
N ARG A 37 7.74 -12.00 2.04
CA ARG A 37 8.24 -12.96 3.06
C ARG A 37 7.10 -13.53 3.91
N GLN A 38 6.05 -12.76 4.13
CA GLN A 38 4.87 -13.17 4.89
C GLN A 38 3.87 -14.00 4.06
N GLY A 39 4.23 -14.41 2.84
CA GLY A 39 3.44 -15.33 2.02
C GLY A 39 2.54 -14.66 0.98
N PHE A 40 2.59 -13.33 0.86
CA PHE A 40 1.91 -12.63 -0.23
C PHE A 40 2.64 -12.86 -1.56
N ASN A 41 1.91 -13.20 -2.61
CA ASN A 41 2.46 -13.43 -3.94
C ASN A 41 2.17 -12.22 -4.82
N VAL A 42 3.17 -11.73 -5.53
CA VAL A 42 3.02 -10.57 -6.43
C VAL A 42 2.13 -10.92 -7.62
N VAL A 43 1.11 -10.11 -7.85
CA VAL A 43 0.27 -10.20 -9.04
C VAL A 43 0.80 -9.22 -10.08
N GLU A 44 1.27 -9.73 -11.21
CA GLU A 44 1.69 -8.89 -12.35
C GLU A 44 0.45 -8.42 -13.13
N ASN A 45 0.46 -7.17 -13.56
CA ASN A 45 -0.55 -6.66 -14.48
C ASN A 45 -0.37 -7.32 -15.86
N PRO A 46 -1.36 -8.10 -16.37
CA PRO A 46 -1.22 -8.82 -17.63
C PRO A 46 -0.89 -7.90 -18.81
N ASP A 47 -1.42 -6.67 -18.80
CA ASP A 47 -1.27 -5.68 -19.88
C ASP A 47 0.18 -5.16 -20.04
N VAL A 48 1.03 -5.37 -19.03
CA VAL A 48 2.42 -4.90 -19.00
C VAL A 48 3.40 -6.04 -19.36
N THR A 49 2.91 -7.27 -19.55
CA THR A 49 3.78 -8.46 -19.58
C THR A 49 4.31 -8.81 -20.98
N GLY A 50 5.56 -8.44 -21.25
CA GLY A 50 6.42 -9.14 -22.20
C GLY A 50 6.95 -10.48 -21.63
N LYS A 51 7.52 -11.34 -22.48
CA LYS A 51 8.03 -12.69 -22.15
C LYS A 51 8.69 -12.78 -20.77
N ARG A 52 8.07 -13.56 -19.86
CA ARG A 52 8.49 -13.81 -18.47
C ARG A 52 9.89 -14.42 -18.40
N LEU A 53 10.89 -13.60 -18.05
CA LEU A 53 12.15 -14.08 -17.46
C LEU A 53 11.86 -14.57 -16.04
N ARG A 54 12.57 -15.60 -15.57
CA ARG A 54 12.49 -16.04 -14.16
C ARG A 54 12.90 -14.89 -13.25
N ARG A 55 11.93 -14.25 -12.61
CA ARG A 55 12.11 -13.15 -11.67
C ARG A 55 12.15 -13.70 -10.25
N SER A 56 12.93 -13.08 -9.37
CA SER A 56 12.88 -13.37 -7.93
C SER A 56 11.45 -13.11 -7.43
N SER A 57 10.96 -13.92 -6.49
CA SER A 57 9.64 -13.72 -5.88
C SER A 57 9.51 -12.36 -5.18
N TYR A 58 10.63 -11.77 -4.77
CA TYR A 58 10.70 -10.46 -4.11
C TYR A 58 10.80 -9.29 -5.10
N MET A 59 10.82 -9.56 -6.41
CA MET A 59 10.93 -8.51 -7.40
C MET A 59 9.61 -7.75 -7.51
N PRO A 60 9.61 -6.40 -7.43
CA PRO A 60 8.38 -5.64 -7.57
C PRO A 60 7.83 -5.75 -9.01
N PRO A 61 6.52 -5.53 -9.21
CA PRO A 61 5.94 -5.52 -10.54
C PRO A 61 6.50 -4.34 -11.36
N LEU A 62 6.52 -4.44 -12.69
CA LEU A 62 7.18 -3.43 -13.54
C LEU A 62 6.59 -2.02 -13.40
N ASP A 63 5.28 -1.94 -13.15
CA ASP A 63 4.49 -0.73 -13.05
C ASP A 63 4.34 -0.23 -11.61
N TRP A 64 5.10 -0.77 -10.64
CA TRP A 64 4.98 -0.38 -9.24
C TRP A 64 5.25 1.11 -8.95
N GLN A 65 5.94 1.81 -9.85
CA GLN A 65 6.22 3.26 -9.79
C GLN A 65 5.34 4.10 -10.73
N ALA A 66 4.36 3.50 -11.40
CA ALA A 66 3.61 4.17 -12.47
C ALA A 66 2.68 5.29 -11.99
N ALA A 67 2.25 5.25 -10.73
CA ALA A 67 1.31 6.22 -10.17
C ALA A 67 1.92 7.60 -9.92
N GLY A 68 3.23 7.67 -9.65
CA GLY A 68 3.93 8.92 -9.47
C GLY A 68 5.28 8.76 -8.75
N PRO A 69 6.06 9.84 -8.62
CA PRO A 69 7.40 9.80 -8.02
C PRO A 69 7.40 9.48 -6.52
N ASN A 70 6.24 9.61 -5.86
CA ASN A 70 6.05 9.47 -4.42
C ASN A 70 4.96 8.47 -4.04
N GLU A 71 4.49 7.67 -5.00
CA GLU A 71 3.46 6.67 -4.77
C GLU A 71 3.89 5.35 -5.41
N TRP A 72 3.89 4.29 -4.60
CA TRP A 72 4.28 2.95 -5.00
C TRP A 72 3.14 1.98 -4.77
N ASN A 73 2.72 1.31 -5.83
CA ASN A 73 1.54 0.44 -5.82
C ASN A 73 1.93 -1.01 -6.07
N PHE A 74 1.41 -1.90 -5.24
CA PHE A 74 1.61 -3.33 -5.34
C PHE A 74 0.27 -4.05 -5.25
N LEU A 75 0.16 -5.13 -6.01
CA LEU A 75 -0.98 -6.03 -5.97
C LEU A 75 -0.49 -7.42 -5.58
N TYR A 76 -1.21 -8.07 -4.68
CA TYR A 76 -0.87 -9.39 -4.18
C TYR A 76 -2.04 -10.34 -4.19
N SER A 77 -1.73 -11.64 -4.19
CA SER A 77 -2.62 -12.72 -3.79
C SER A 77 -2.07 -13.43 -2.56
N LEU A 78 -2.94 -14.06 -1.77
CA LEU A 78 -2.54 -14.86 -0.63
C LEU A 78 -3.18 -16.24 -0.73
N GLY A 79 -2.40 -17.30 -0.52
CA GLY A 79 -2.90 -18.66 -0.60
C GLY A 79 -4.05 -18.89 0.39
N GLY A 80 -5.16 -19.42 -0.11
CA GLY A 80 -6.37 -19.70 0.70
C GLY A 80 -7.30 -18.50 0.89
N LYS A 81 -7.00 -17.33 0.31
CA LYS A 81 -7.89 -16.15 0.34
C LYS A 81 -8.54 -15.92 -1.01
N CYS A 82 -9.76 -15.40 -1.02
CA CYS A 82 -10.55 -15.25 -2.25
C CYS A 82 -10.18 -13.98 -3.05
N HIS A 83 -9.74 -12.92 -2.38
CA HIS A 83 -9.51 -11.63 -3.02
C HIS A 83 -8.03 -11.28 -3.18
N HIS A 84 -7.77 -10.27 -4.02
CA HIS A 84 -6.46 -9.65 -4.12
C HIS A 84 -6.27 -8.59 -3.01
N PHE A 85 -5.00 -8.31 -2.72
CA PHE A 85 -4.60 -7.31 -1.73
C PHE A 85 -3.82 -6.20 -2.41
N LYS A 86 -4.24 -4.97 -2.22
CA LYS A 86 -3.55 -3.78 -2.70
C LYS A 86 -2.72 -3.18 -1.58
N LEU A 87 -1.47 -2.85 -1.87
CA LEU A 87 -0.61 -2.05 -1.01
C LEU A 87 -0.21 -0.77 -1.75
N VAL A 88 -0.45 0.36 -1.13
CA VAL A 88 -0.05 1.69 -1.59
C VAL A 88 0.90 2.27 -0.56
N VAL A 89 2.07 2.68 -0.99
CA VAL A 89 3.03 3.41 -0.16
C VAL A 89 3.17 4.81 -0.73
N ALA A 90 2.79 5.82 0.05
CA ALA A 90 2.82 7.23 -0.37
C ALA A 90 3.76 8.05 0.51
N LEU A 91 4.63 8.86 -0.08
CA LEU A 91 5.57 9.75 0.62
C LEU A 91 5.15 11.22 0.50
N HIS A 92 5.05 11.90 1.63
CA HIS A 92 4.96 13.35 1.65
C HIS A 92 6.37 13.96 1.79
N GLU A 93 7.00 14.24 0.64
CA GLU A 93 8.41 14.65 0.50
C GLU A 93 8.86 15.72 1.51
N LYS A 94 8.07 16.78 1.69
CA LYS A 94 8.44 17.91 2.55
C LYS A 94 8.61 17.52 4.02
N THR A 95 7.89 16.50 4.46
CA THR A 95 7.89 16.07 5.88
C THR A 95 8.60 14.75 6.11
N GLY A 96 8.93 14.02 5.05
CA GLY A 96 9.46 12.65 5.15
C GLY A 96 8.45 11.63 5.71
N ARG A 97 7.19 12.01 5.89
CA ARG A 97 6.14 11.11 6.36
C ARG A 97 5.69 10.20 5.24
N THR A 98 5.74 8.91 5.49
CA THR A 98 5.29 7.86 4.59
C THR A 98 4.03 7.21 5.14
N PHE A 99 3.03 7.05 4.29
CA PHE A 99 1.80 6.34 4.61
C PHE A 99 1.78 5.04 3.84
N VAL A 100 1.61 3.95 4.56
CA VAL A 100 1.38 2.62 4.01
C VAL A 100 -0.11 2.34 4.15
N HIS A 101 -0.80 2.14 3.05
CA HIS A 101 -2.21 1.78 2.99
C HIS A 101 -2.34 0.41 2.34
N ALA A 102 -2.85 -0.57 3.08
CA ALA A 102 -3.16 -1.89 2.58
C ALA A 102 -4.67 -2.13 2.61
N SER A 103 -5.21 -2.80 1.61
CA SER A 103 -6.62 -3.16 1.56
C SER A 103 -6.84 -4.44 0.79
N GLU A 104 -7.89 -5.16 1.13
CA GLU A 104 -8.41 -6.28 0.34
C GLU A 104 -9.43 -5.78 -0.68
N ASP A 105 -9.37 -6.29 -1.91
CA ASP A 105 -10.36 -5.99 -2.94
C ASP A 105 -11.71 -6.61 -2.57
N GLY A 106 -12.81 -5.92 -2.85
CA GLY A 106 -14.15 -6.40 -2.50
C GLY A 106 -14.53 -6.36 -1.01
N ASN A 107 -13.57 -6.21 -0.08
CA ASN A 107 -13.84 -6.14 1.37
C ASN A 107 -13.52 -4.74 1.96
N PRO A 108 -14.52 -3.84 2.08
CA PRO A 108 -14.31 -2.47 2.56
C PRO A 108 -13.94 -2.38 4.05
N ASN A 109 -14.10 -3.46 4.81
CA ASN A 109 -13.77 -3.49 6.24
C ASN A 109 -12.31 -3.91 6.48
N ASN A 110 -11.63 -4.47 5.48
CA ASN A 110 -10.25 -4.89 5.59
C ASN A 110 -9.31 -3.84 4.98
N ILE A 111 -9.13 -2.75 5.73
CA ILE A 111 -8.27 -1.62 5.38
C ILE A 111 -7.34 -1.28 6.55
N GLN A 112 -6.05 -1.18 6.26
CA GLN A 112 -4.98 -1.03 7.24
C GLN A 112 -4.08 0.11 6.83
N VAL A 113 -3.77 0.97 7.79
CA VAL A 113 -2.94 2.16 7.57
C VAL A 113 -1.83 2.23 8.60
N LEU A 114 -0.61 2.47 8.14
CA LEU A 114 0.57 2.65 8.98
C LEU A 114 1.33 3.91 8.55
N GLY A 115 1.60 4.79 9.52
CA GLY A 115 2.47 5.95 9.34
C GLY A 115 3.92 5.60 9.70
N LEU A 116 4.85 5.92 8.81
CA LEU A 116 6.29 5.76 8.98
C LEU A 116 7.00 7.10 8.75
N GLN A 117 8.15 7.29 9.39
CA GLN A 117 9.03 8.43 9.16
C GLN A 117 10.25 7.94 8.39
N LEU A 118 10.47 8.45 7.18
CA LEU A 118 11.47 7.96 6.23
C LEU A 118 12.88 7.91 6.81
N GLU A 119 13.30 8.98 7.49
CA GLU A 119 14.66 9.13 8.03
C GLU A 119 15.02 8.11 9.12
N ASN A 120 14.02 7.45 9.72
CA ASN A 120 14.26 6.42 10.71
C ASN A 120 14.74 5.10 10.06
N TYR A 121 14.47 4.89 8.78
CA TYR A 121 14.67 3.59 8.12
C TYR A 121 15.59 3.67 6.90
N VAL A 122 15.65 4.83 6.25
CA VAL A 122 16.47 5.06 5.07
C VAL A 122 17.41 6.23 5.36
N SER A 123 18.68 6.06 4.97
CA SER A 123 19.69 7.10 5.14
C SER A 123 19.24 8.41 4.48
N PRO A 124 19.32 9.56 5.17
CA PRO A 124 18.99 10.86 4.60
C PRO A 124 20.02 11.29 3.55
N ASP A 125 21.20 10.68 3.53
CA ASP A 125 22.22 10.97 2.54
C ASP A 125 21.85 10.36 1.17
N SER A 126 21.37 11.21 0.26
CA SER A 126 21.08 10.85 -1.12
C SER A 126 22.25 10.23 -1.89
N SER A 127 23.50 10.42 -1.43
CA SER A 127 24.67 9.79 -2.04
C SER A 127 24.65 8.27 -1.86
N THR A 128 23.98 7.76 -0.81
CA THR A 128 23.90 6.34 -0.51
C THR A 128 23.15 5.56 -1.58
N LEU A 129 22.16 6.17 -2.24
CA LEU A 129 21.45 5.56 -3.37
C LEU A 129 22.36 5.33 -4.59
N LYS A 130 23.44 6.10 -4.75
CA LYS A 130 24.42 5.90 -5.82
C LYS A 130 25.39 4.76 -5.53
N THR A 131 25.36 4.22 -4.32
CA THR A 131 26.19 3.08 -3.94
C THR A 131 25.60 1.78 -4.47
N GLN A 132 26.41 0.72 -4.47
CA GLN A 132 25.96 -0.64 -4.77
C GLN A 132 25.64 -1.43 -3.50
N ASP A 133 25.66 -0.80 -2.33
CA ASP A 133 25.64 -1.47 -1.03
C ASP A 133 24.39 -1.10 -0.25
N TRP A 134 23.46 -2.05 -0.17
CA TRP A 134 22.21 -1.92 0.58
C TRP A 134 22.41 -1.63 2.07
N ASN A 135 23.54 -2.04 2.66
CA ASN A 135 23.84 -1.77 4.07
C ASN A 135 24.08 -0.29 4.35
N LYS A 136 24.41 0.52 3.32
CA LYS A 136 24.61 1.97 3.46
C LYS A 136 23.32 2.76 3.26
N VAL A 137 22.31 2.13 2.68
CA VAL A 137 21.04 2.77 2.34
C VAL A 137 20.04 2.62 3.47
N LEU A 138 19.99 1.43 4.09
CA LEU A 138 19.12 1.18 5.24
C LEU A 138 19.77 1.62 6.56
N VAL A 139 18.95 2.15 7.46
CA VAL A 139 19.32 2.34 8.87
C VAL A 139 19.13 1.00 9.58
N LEU A 140 20.19 0.19 9.61
CA LEU A 140 20.14 -1.20 10.10
C LEU A 140 19.66 -1.31 11.55
N ASP A 141 19.92 -0.31 12.39
CA ASP A 141 19.47 -0.30 13.80
C ASP A 141 17.94 -0.33 13.95
N ASN A 142 17.21 0.10 12.92
CA ASN A 142 15.74 0.16 12.92
C ASN A 142 15.09 -0.88 12.00
N GLU A 143 15.86 -1.78 11.39
CA GLU A 143 15.31 -2.82 10.51
C GLU A 143 14.28 -3.69 11.21
N GLN A 144 14.63 -4.22 12.39
CA GLN A 144 13.73 -5.10 13.14
C GLN A 144 12.45 -4.36 13.53
N LYS A 145 12.57 -3.08 13.89
CA LYS A 145 11.41 -2.23 14.21
C LYS A 145 10.51 -2.00 13.00
N LEU A 146 11.07 -1.75 11.82
CA LEU A 146 10.29 -1.64 10.57
C LEU A 146 9.52 -2.94 10.31
N ASN A 147 10.21 -4.07 10.44
CA ASN A 147 9.62 -5.38 10.26
C ASN A 147 8.44 -5.61 11.23
N ASP A 148 8.67 -5.39 12.53
CA ASP A 148 7.66 -5.61 13.57
C ASP A 148 6.44 -4.71 13.35
N LEU A 149 6.65 -3.44 12.99
CA LEU A 149 5.55 -2.49 12.70
C LEU A 149 4.72 -2.93 11.49
N VAL A 150 5.38 -3.31 10.39
CA VAL A 150 4.67 -3.77 9.18
C VAL A 150 3.93 -5.06 9.47
N ILE A 151 4.54 -6.02 10.17
CA ILE A 151 3.87 -7.28 10.51
C ILE A 151 2.65 -7.01 11.40
N THR A 152 2.83 -6.24 12.48
CA THR A 152 1.80 -6.03 13.50
C THR A 152 0.64 -5.20 13.00
N HIS A 153 0.88 -4.17 12.20
CA HIS A 153 -0.14 -3.19 11.83
C HIS A 153 -0.68 -3.36 10.41
N ILE A 154 0.04 -4.05 9.53
CA ILE A 154 -0.39 -4.30 8.16
C ILE A 154 -0.67 -5.79 7.96
N VAL A 155 0.35 -6.64 8.06
CA VAL A 155 0.26 -8.05 7.64
C VAL A 155 -0.77 -8.83 8.46
N ASN A 156 -0.66 -8.82 9.79
CA ASN A 156 -1.50 -9.66 10.64
C ASN A 156 -2.98 -9.25 10.54
N PRO A 157 -3.35 -7.96 10.71
CA PRO A 157 -4.74 -7.55 10.59
C PRO A 157 -5.29 -7.79 9.18
N LEU A 158 -4.47 -7.63 8.12
CA LEU A 158 -4.91 -7.88 6.75
C LEU A 158 -5.25 -9.36 6.53
N LYS A 159 -4.46 -10.28 7.12
CA LYS A 159 -4.71 -11.73 7.06
C LYS A 159 -5.89 -12.15 7.91
N GLU A 160 -5.97 -11.65 9.13
CA GLU A 160 -7.01 -12.02 10.10
C GLU A 160 -8.41 -11.59 9.64
N ASN A 161 -8.52 -10.44 8.96
CA ASN A 161 -9.79 -9.92 8.47
C ASN A 161 -10.10 -10.30 7.01
N SER A 162 -9.23 -11.10 6.38
CA SER A 162 -9.42 -11.48 4.97
C SER A 162 -10.37 -12.64 4.79
N GLU A 163 -11.19 -12.56 3.74
CA GLU A 163 -12.17 -13.56 3.40
C GLU A 163 -11.47 -14.83 2.88
N ASP A 164 -11.83 -15.97 3.47
CA ASP A 164 -11.29 -17.26 3.08
C ASP A 164 -11.93 -17.75 1.79
N LEU A 165 -11.14 -18.43 0.96
CA LEU A 165 -11.67 -19.16 -0.18
C LEU A 165 -12.52 -20.32 0.33
N GLU A 166 -13.83 -20.28 0.10
CA GLU A 166 -14.71 -21.41 0.37
C GLU A 166 -14.31 -22.58 -0.54
N LEU A 167 -13.67 -23.60 0.05
CA LEU A 167 -13.45 -24.86 -0.65
C LEU A 167 -14.78 -25.61 -0.70
N PRO A 168 -15.20 -26.14 -1.87
CA PRO A 168 -16.42 -26.92 -1.94
C PRO A 168 -16.31 -28.13 -0.99
N ASP A 169 -17.32 -28.28 -0.14
CA ASP A 169 -17.41 -29.43 0.79
C ASP A 169 -17.27 -30.75 0.01
N PRO A 170 -16.45 -31.70 0.48
CA PRO A 170 -16.24 -32.98 -0.21
C PRO A 170 -17.46 -33.92 -0.18
N VAL A 171 -18.67 -33.43 0.10
CA VAL A 171 -19.81 -34.27 0.53
C VAL A 171 -20.71 -34.75 -0.61
N HIS A 172 -20.62 -34.22 -1.82
CA HIS A 172 -21.36 -34.80 -2.96
C HIS A 172 -20.45 -35.08 -4.15
N GLY A 173 -20.09 -36.36 -4.26
CA GLY A 173 -19.15 -36.88 -5.23
C GLY A 173 -19.65 -36.76 -6.65
N ASP A 174 -19.11 -35.78 -7.36
CA ASP A 174 -18.98 -35.85 -8.81
C ASP A 174 -17.54 -35.44 -9.19
N PRO A 175 -16.65 -36.40 -9.51
CA PRO A 175 -15.24 -36.12 -9.83
C PRO A 175 -15.05 -35.22 -11.06
N ALA A 176 -16.12 -34.93 -11.81
CA ALA A 176 -16.12 -34.00 -12.95
C ALA A 176 -16.21 -32.52 -12.56
N ALA A 177 -16.66 -32.17 -11.34
CA ALA A 177 -16.80 -30.78 -10.90
C ALA A 177 -15.45 -30.11 -10.57
N TYR A 178 -14.42 -30.89 -10.26
CA TYR A 178 -13.08 -30.38 -9.93
C TYR A 178 -12.30 -29.84 -11.14
N ALA A 179 -12.76 -30.08 -12.37
CA ALA A 179 -12.07 -29.65 -13.59
C ALA A 179 -12.45 -28.24 -14.08
N PHE A 180 -13.43 -27.57 -13.44
CA PHE A 180 -14.00 -26.30 -13.94
C PHE A 180 -13.78 -25.08 -13.05
N ALA A 181 -13.14 -25.21 -11.87
CA ALA A 181 -12.82 -24.07 -10.99
C ALA A 181 -11.63 -23.20 -11.48
N GLY A 182 -11.23 -23.34 -12.75
CA GLY A 182 -10.18 -22.56 -13.40
C GLY A 182 -10.64 -21.88 -14.70
N ARG A 183 -11.95 -21.65 -14.87
CA ARG A 183 -12.46 -20.94 -16.04
C ARG A 183 -12.49 -19.44 -15.78
N GLU A 184 -11.53 -18.76 -16.39
CA GLU A 184 -11.47 -17.30 -16.56
C GLU A 184 -12.85 -16.71 -16.88
N GLU A 185 -13.42 -15.95 -15.94
CA GLU A 185 -14.40 -14.94 -16.30
C GLU A 185 -13.63 -13.78 -16.92
N GLY A 186 -13.77 -13.69 -18.24
CA GLY A 186 -13.12 -12.72 -19.08
C GLY A 186 -13.37 -11.30 -18.59
N TRP A 187 -12.29 -10.52 -18.65
CA TRP A 187 -12.27 -9.08 -18.58
C TRP A 187 -13.31 -8.47 -19.51
N GLY A 188 -14.45 -8.08 -18.93
CA GLY A 188 -15.34 -7.10 -19.52
C GLY A 188 -14.62 -5.76 -19.52
N THR A 189 -14.09 -5.39 -20.67
CA THR A 189 -13.64 -4.03 -20.96
C THR A 189 -14.76 -3.03 -20.64
N SER A 190 -14.57 -2.21 -19.61
CA SER A 190 -15.26 -0.92 -19.50
C SER A 190 -14.23 0.20 -19.35
N HIS A 191 -13.58 0.54 -20.46
CA HIS A 191 -13.19 1.93 -20.68
C HIS A 191 -14.47 2.71 -20.99
N GLY A 192 -15.06 3.25 -19.94
CA GLY A 192 -16.11 4.26 -20.01
C GLY A 192 -15.63 5.52 -19.30
N ALA A 193 -14.97 6.40 -20.05
CA ALA A 193 -14.93 7.81 -19.71
C ALA A 193 -16.37 8.29 -19.54
N GLY A 194 -16.80 8.49 -18.29
CA GLY A 194 -18.20 8.76 -17.97
C GLY A 194 -18.33 9.35 -16.59
N ARG A 195 -18.05 10.65 -16.49
CA ARG A 195 -18.70 11.62 -15.59
C ARG A 195 -19.48 10.98 -14.44
N TYR A 196 -18.84 10.81 -13.28
CA TYR A 196 -19.59 10.59 -12.05
C TYR A 196 -20.43 11.83 -11.76
N TYR A 197 -21.74 11.62 -11.73
CA TYR A 197 -22.72 12.56 -11.23
C TYR A 197 -22.29 13.05 -9.84
N VAL A 198 -22.10 14.38 -9.75
CA VAL A 198 -22.22 15.13 -8.51
C VAL A 198 -23.65 14.92 -8.03
N GLY A 199 -23.83 14.04 -7.04
CA GLY A 199 -25.17 13.59 -6.66
C GLY A 199 -25.25 12.81 -5.35
N ALA A 200 -24.47 13.18 -4.33
CA ALA A 200 -24.78 12.90 -2.91
C ALA A 200 -23.78 13.64 -2.03
N GLY A 201 -24.16 14.83 -1.53
CA GLY A 201 -23.28 15.59 -0.64
C GLY A 201 -23.70 17.03 -0.31
N ILE A 202 -24.96 17.41 -0.47
CA ILE A 202 -25.51 18.64 0.14
C ILE A 202 -26.40 18.21 1.30
N ALA A 203 -25.78 17.81 2.41
CA ALA A 203 -26.47 17.68 3.70
C ALA A 203 -25.49 17.62 4.89
N LEU A 204 -24.38 18.38 4.89
CA LEU A 204 -23.58 18.57 6.11
C LEU A 204 -22.65 19.80 6.08
N ALA A 205 -23.12 20.91 5.48
CA ALA A 205 -22.39 22.18 5.48
C ALA A 205 -23.24 23.38 5.94
N VAL A 206 -24.31 23.14 6.72
CA VAL A 206 -25.13 24.22 7.32
C VAL A 206 -24.98 24.31 8.85
N ALA A 207 -24.40 23.30 9.52
CA ALA A 207 -24.22 23.33 10.97
C ALA A 207 -23.00 24.14 11.46
N ALA A 208 -21.97 24.32 10.62
CA ALA A 208 -20.75 25.04 11.03
C ALA A 208 -20.83 26.57 10.86
N ALA A 209 -21.61 27.06 9.89
CA ALA A 209 -21.77 28.50 9.65
C ALA A 209 -22.69 29.20 10.68
N ALA A 210 -23.64 28.47 11.27
CA ALA A 210 -24.53 29.01 12.30
C ALA A 210 -23.83 29.25 13.65
N ILE A 211 -22.83 28.43 14.00
CA ILE A 211 -22.10 28.55 15.28
C ILE A 211 -21.12 29.74 15.25
N ALA A 212 -20.51 30.02 14.10
CA ALA A 212 -19.61 31.18 13.95
C ALA A 212 -20.36 32.52 13.99
N ALA A 213 -21.56 32.59 13.41
CA ALA A 213 -22.39 33.81 13.45
C ALA A 213 -22.96 34.11 14.85
N ALA A 214 -23.30 33.07 15.63
CA ALA A 214 -23.81 33.23 17.00
C ALA A 214 -22.75 33.75 17.99
N PHE A 215 -21.46 33.45 17.76
CA PHE A 215 -20.36 33.99 18.57
C PHE A 215 -19.95 35.42 18.18
N ALA A 216 -20.14 35.83 16.92
CA ALA A 216 -19.85 37.18 16.47
C ALA A 216 -20.90 38.21 16.96
N LEU A 217 -22.17 37.81 17.07
CA LEU A 217 -23.26 38.69 17.54
C LEU A 217 -23.31 38.88 19.07
N ARG A 218 -22.60 38.05 19.85
CA ARG A 218 -22.60 38.14 21.33
C ARG A 218 -21.50 39.02 21.92
N ARG A 219 -20.65 39.64 21.09
CA ARG A 219 -19.42 40.32 21.53
C ARG A 219 -19.42 41.84 21.41
N ASN A 220 -20.59 42.50 21.41
CA ASN A 220 -20.62 43.96 21.39
C ASN A 220 -21.71 44.59 22.29
N PRO A 221 -21.55 44.58 23.62
CA PRO A 221 -22.19 45.56 24.48
C PRO A 221 -21.30 46.80 24.61
N ALA A 222 -21.93 47.98 24.52
CA ALA A 222 -21.37 49.32 24.72
C ALA A 222 -20.65 49.96 23.52
N GLN A 223 -21.37 50.84 22.81
CA GLN A 223 -21.15 52.29 22.91
C GLN A 223 -22.37 53.04 22.35
N VAL A 224 -23.31 53.40 23.24
CA VAL A 224 -24.27 54.49 22.97
C VAL A 224 -24.02 55.54 24.05
N ARG A 225 -23.34 56.64 23.68
CA ARG A 225 -23.37 57.87 24.45
C ARG A 225 -23.03 59.09 23.59
N VAL A 226 -23.99 60.03 23.60
CA VAL A 226 -23.87 61.49 23.50
C VAL A 226 -23.37 62.06 22.17
N GLN A 227 -24.26 62.67 21.40
CA GLN A 227 -24.50 64.13 21.40
C GLN A 227 -25.87 64.45 20.83
#